data_AF-A0A832GLF6-F1
#
_entry.id   AF-A0A832GLF6-F1
#
_cell.length_a   1.000
_cell.length_b   1.000
_cell.length_c   1.000
_cell.angle_alpha   90.00
_cell.angle_beta   90.00
_cell.angle_gamma   90.00
#
_symmetry.space_group_name_H-M   'P 1'
#
loop_
_entity.id
_entity.type
_entity.pdbx_description
1 polymer ?
#
loop_
_entity_poly.entity_id
_entity_poly.type
_entity_poly.pdbx_seq_one_letter_code
_entity_poly.pdbx_strand_id
1 'polypeptide(L)'
;MRWLTALAAACLLATLALEFAPPALAQSRHSLRRKAAAIDARKDQIRDQLRNIKAEQSTARNALSRAQVELGEAQDRLAAATARLSRTRSTLKVVRKDHAAAERAQRIHKKRMESRILAQWEAGNPSYLEVLLNATTFADFTERAEMTEIIAERDHDLLADLLATSRRLARKQALLEEKEREEAEQRAEVRRERNEVAIKAEVARRRVEAANKDRAEAERQLAAMEEASREIEAMLARIQR
;
A
#
# COMPACT_ATOMS: atom_id res chain seq x y z
N MET A 1 2.70 -2.57 34.90
CA MET A 1 2.71 -2.27 36.36
C MET A 1 1.38 -1.71 36.91
N ARG A 2 0.37 -1.37 36.10
CA ARG A 2 -0.94 -0.85 36.58
C ARG A 2 -1.99 -1.94 36.90
N TRP A 3 -1.64 -3.22 36.71
CA TRP A 3 -2.57 -4.35 36.87
C TRP A 3 -2.44 -5.03 38.25
N LEU A 4 -1.34 -4.77 38.96
CA LEU A 4 -1.12 -5.29 40.31
C LEU A 4 -1.91 -4.52 41.37
N THR A 5 -2.27 -3.26 41.10
CA THR A 5 -3.06 -2.43 42.03
C THR A 5 -4.56 -2.75 41.98
N ALA A 6 -5.06 -3.38 40.91
CA ALA A 6 -6.46 -3.78 40.80
C ALA A 6 -6.75 -5.11 41.53
N LEU A 7 -5.77 -6.02 41.60
CA LEU A 7 -5.86 -7.29 42.33
C LEU A 7 -5.89 -7.10 43.86
N ALA A 8 -5.22 -6.07 44.38
CA ALA A 8 -5.20 -5.79 45.81
C ALA A 8 -6.55 -5.32 46.38
N ALA A 9 -7.43 -4.73 45.55
CA ALA A 9 -8.73 -4.23 45.97
C ALA A 9 -9.80 -5.35 46.05
N ALA A 10 -9.61 -6.47 45.36
CA ALA A 10 -10.54 -7.59 45.34
C ALA A 10 -10.37 -8.53 46.56
N CYS A 11 -9.16 -8.68 47.10
CA CYS A 11 -8.91 -9.58 48.24
C CYS A 11 -9.34 -9.04 49.61
N LEU A 12 -9.58 -7.74 49.76
CA LEU A 12 -10.00 -7.15 51.03
C LEU A 12 -11.51 -7.29 51.34
N LEU A 13 -12.28 -7.87 50.40
CA LEU A 13 -13.74 -8.01 50.51
C LEU A 13 -14.23 -9.36 51.05
N ALA A 14 -13.34 -10.35 51.24
CA ALA A 14 -13.76 -11.75 51.43
C ALA A 14 -13.61 -12.32 52.85
N THR A 15 -13.10 -11.59 53.85
CA THR A 15 -12.66 -12.21 55.13
C THR A 15 -13.32 -11.72 56.42
N LEU A 16 -14.56 -11.24 56.40
CA LEU A 16 -15.31 -11.09 57.66
C LEU A 16 -16.69 -11.76 57.58
N ALA A 17 -16.68 -13.08 57.67
CA ALA A 17 -17.84 -13.86 58.09
C ALA A 17 -18.18 -13.48 59.54
N LEU A 18 -19.41 -13.01 59.71
CA LEU A 18 -19.96 -12.46 60.94
C LEU A 18 -20.54 -13.61 61.78
N GLU A 19 -20.04 -13.82 63.00
CA GLU A 19 -20.72 -14.65 64.01
C GLU A 19 -22.03 -14.00 64.45
N PHE A 20 -23.07 -14.81 64.62
CA PHE A 20 -24.47 -14.42 64.73
C PHE A 20 -24.98 -14.62 66.17
N ALA A 21 -25.53 -13.57 66.79
CA ALA A 21 -26.34 -13.66 68.02
C ALA A 21 -27.39 -12.52 68.09
N PRO A 22 -28.70 -12.79 68.35
CA PRO A 22 -29.74 -11.78 68.63
C PRO A 22 -30.33 -11.91 70.07
N PRO A 23 -31.20 -10.99 70.60
CA PRO A 23 -32.06 -10.02 69.89
C PRO A 23 -32.23 -8.59 70.51
N ALA A 24 -32.99 -7.76 69.77
CA ALA A 24 -33.83 -6.61 70.17
C ALA A 24 -33.26 -5.17 70.29
N LEU A 25 -33.72 -4.33 69.33
CA LEU A 25 -34.25 -2.96 69.50
C LEU A 25 -33.41 -1.91 70.23
N ALA A 26 -32.38 -1.41 69.54
CA ALA A 26 -32.08 0.02 69.40
C ALA A 26 -30.87 0.17 68.46
N GLN A 27 -31.04 -0.05 67.15
CA GLN A 27 -30.09 0.57 66.23
C GLN A 27 -30.24 2.09 66.41
N SER A 28 -29.31 2.70 67.14
CA SER A 28 -29.23 4.14 67.30
C SER A 28 -29.36 4.80 65.92
N ARG A 29 -30.17 5.87 65.79
CA ARG A 29 -30.27 6.70 64.58
C ARG A 29 -28.89 7.04 63.98
N HIS A 30 -27.86 7.12 64.81
CA HIS A 30 -26.48 7.33 64.41
C HIS A 30 -25.88 6.15 63.60
N SER A 31 -26.18 4.91 63.99
CA SER A 31 -25.73 3.70 63.28
C SER A 31 -26.40 3.57 61.90
N LEU A 32 -27.68 3.92 61.81
CA LEU A 32 -28.44 3.94 60.55
C LEU A 32 -27.93 5.04 59.61
N ARG A 33 -27.65 6.26 60.13
CA ARG A 33 -27.02 7.35 59.35
C ARG A 33 -25.64 6.98 58.82
N ARG A 34 -24.79 6.33 59.63
CA ARG A 34 -23.48 5.84 59.18
C ARG A 34 -23.60 4.81 58.05
N LYS A 35 -24.56 3.88 58.16
CA LYS A 35 -24.83 2.89 57.10
C LYS A 35 -25.32 3.56 55.82
N ALA A 36 -26.23 4.52 55.91
CA ALA A 36 -26.71 5.29 54.75
C ALA A 36 -25.57 6.07 54.07
N ALA A 37 -24.73 6.79 54.84
CA ALA A 37 -23.60 7.52 54.28
C ALA A 37 -22.55 6.61 53.62
N ALA A 38 -22.27 5.44 54.21
CA ALA A 38 -21.38 4.45 53.63
C ALA A 38 -21.95 3.86 52.32
N ILE A 39 -23.27 3.70 52.25
CA ILE A 39 -24.00 3.26 51.06
C ILE A 39 -23.93 4.32 49.95
N ASP A 40 -24.20 5.59 50.27
CA ASP A 40 -24.17 6.68 49.28
C ASP A 40 -22.77 6.87 48.69
N ALA A 41 -21.74 6.87 49.54
CA ALA A 41 -20.35 6.90 49.08
C ALA A 41 -20.03 5.74 48.13
N ARG A 42 -20.63 4.56 48.35
CA ARG A 42 -20.45 3.39 47.49
C ARG A 42 -21.20 3.51 46.17
N LYS A 43 -22.40 4.10 46.15
CA LYS A 43 -23.13 4.42 44.90
C LYS A 43 -22.35 5.41 44.04
N ASP A 44 -21.75 6.43 44.65
CA ASP A 44 -20.97 7.43 43.91
C ASP A 44 -19.65 6.84 43.36
N GLN A 45 -18.95 6.03 44.16
CA GLN A 45 -17.77 5.29 43.67
C GLN A 45 -18.14 4.39 42.47
N ILE A 46 -19.28 3.70 42.54
CA ILE A 46 -19.75 2.85 41.43
C ILE A 46 -20.05 3.70 40.19
N ARG A 47 -20.71 4.85 40.32
CA ARG A 47 -21.01 5.77 39.20
C ARG A 47 -19.74 6.30 38.53
N ASP A 48 -18.72 6.63 39.32
CA ASP A 48 -17.44 7.13 38.80
C ASP A 48 -16.70 6.06 38.00
N GLN A 49 -16.62 4.85 38.54
CA GLN A 49 -16.03 3.72 37.84
C GLN A 49 -16.81 3.39 36.55
N LEU A 50 -18.14 3.43 36.57
CA LEU A 50 -18.97 3.23 35.37
C LEU A 50 -18.70 4.29 34.29
N ARG A 51 -18.53 5.55 34.69
CA ARG A 51 -18.14 6.64 33.78
C ARG A 51 -16.77 6.39 33.17
N ASN A 52 -15.80 5.97 33.98
CA ASN A 52 -14.45 5.68 33.53
C ASN A 52 -14.43 4.52 32.52
N ILE A 53 -15.13 3.42 32.81
CA ILE A 53 -15.26 2.27 31.92
C ILE A 53 -15.87 2.67 30.56
N LYS A 54 -16.94 3.49 30.57
CA LYS A 54 -17.56 4.00 29.34
C LYS A 54 -16.61 4.88 28.54
N ALA A 55 -15.84 5.73 29.22
CA ALA A 55 -14.83 6.58 28.58
C ALA A 55 -13.69 5.76 27.95
N GLU A 56 -13.22 4.71 28.63
CA GLU A 56 -12.22 3.77 28.13
C GLU A 56 -12.74 3.02 26.89
N GLN A 57 -13.97 2.50 26.92
CA GLN A 57 -14.60 1.87 25.75
C GLN A 57 -14.71 2.82 24.56
N SER A 58 -15.14 4.07 24.78
CA SER A 58 -15.23 5.09 23.73
C SER A 58 -13.85 5.36 23.11
N THR A 59 -12.83 5.51 23.95
CA THR A 59 -11.44 5.72 23.51
C THR A 59 -10.92 4.54 22.69
N ALA A 60 -11.17 3.30 23.13
CA ALA A 60 -10.79 2.10 22.42
C ALA A 60 -11.48 1.98 21.05
N ARG A 61 -12.79 2.26 20.97
CA ARG A 61 -13.55 2.30 19.71
C ARG A 61 -13.01 3.35 18.74
N ASN A 62 -12.71 4.55 19.22
CA ASN A 62 -12.13 5.62 18.40
C ASN A 62 -10.71 5.27 17.91
N ALA A 63 -9.90 4.58 18.73
CA ALA A 63 -8.59 4.10 18.31
C ALA A 63 -8.70 3.00 17.25
N LEU A 64 -9.66 2.08 17.39
CA LEU A 64 -9.92 1.04 16.39
C LEU A 64 -10.40 1.64 15.06
N SER A 65 -11.38 2.55 15.11
CA SER A 65 -11.90 3.22 13.92
C SER A 65 -10.79 3.96 13.16
N ARG A 66 -9.92 4.71 13.85
CA ARG A 66 -8.75 5.34 13.24
C ARG A 66 -7.80 4.33 12.60
N ALA A 67 -7.49 3.22 13.27
CA ALA A 67 -6.64 2.18 12.72
C ALA A 67 -7.24 1.53 11.46
N GLN A 68 -8.57 1.37 11.40
CA GLN A 68 -9.26 0.85 10.22
C GLN A 68 -9.23 1.84 9.05
N VAL A 69 -9.41 3.14 9.31
CA VAL A 69 -9.28 4.19 8.29
C VAL A 69 -7.86 4.21 7.72
N GLU A 70 -6.84 4.24 8.58
CA GLU A 70 -5.43 4.22 8.15
C GLU A 70 -5.09 2.96 7.34
N LEU A 71 -5.66 1.81 7.69
CA LEU A 71 -5.52 0.58 6.92
C LEU A 71 -6.18 0.71 5.54
N GLY A 72 -7.40 1.25 5.46
CA GLY A 72 -8.09 1.49 4.20
C GLY A 72 -7.29 2.41 3.28
N GLU A 73 -6.80 3.54 3.80
CA GLU A 73 -5.95 4.46 3.04
C GLU A 73 -4.67 3.80 2.52
N ALA A 74 -4.02 2.96 3.33
CA ALA A 74 -2.84 2.20 2.91
C ALA A 74 -3.18 1.17 1.81
N GLN A 75 -4.33 0.52 1.90
CA GLN A 75 -4.81 -0.41 0.87
C GLN A 75 -5.11 0.31 -0.45
N ASP A 76 -5.69 1.49 -0.40
CA ASP A 76 -5.96 2.31 -1.58
C ASP A 76 -4.67 2.78 -2.26
N ARG A 77 -3.67 3.21 -1.47
CA ARG A 77 -2.33 3.54 -2.00
C ARG A 77 -1.67 2.33 -2.66
N LEU A 78 -1.72 1.16 -2.02
CA LEU A 78 -1.22 -0.09 -2.59
C LEU A 78 -1.93 -0.44 -3.91
N ALA A 79 -3.25 -0.30 -3.97
CA ALA A 79 -4.03 -0.56 -5.18
C ALA A 79 -3.62 0.40 -6.31
N ALA A 80 -3.49 1.69 -6.01
CA ALA A 80 -3.04 2.70 -6.98
C ALA A 80 -1.61 2.43 -7.50
N ALA A 81 -0.67 2.09 -6.61
CA ALA A 81 0.70 1.74 -6.97
C ALA A 81 0.75 0.47 -7.85
N THR A 82 -0.06 -0.54 -7.51
CA THR A 82 -0.15 -1.78 -8.29
C THR A 82 -0.74 -1.53 -9.68
N ALA A 83 -1.75 -0.66 -9.79
CA ALA A 83 -2.34 -0.26 -11.06
C ALA A 83 -1.35 0.51 -11.95
N ARG A 84 -0.55 1.43 -11.36
CA ARG A 84 0.55 2.12 -12.08
C ARG A 84 1.55 1.11 -12.62
N LEU A 85 2.05 0.21 -11.78
CA LEU A 85 3.00 -0.85 -12.18
C LEU A 85 2.45 -1.73 -13.32
N SER A 86 1.18 -2.10 -13.26
CA SER A 86 0.53 -2.90 -14.31
C SER A 86 0.48 -2.18 -15.66
N ARG A 87 0.15 -0.88 -15.65
CA ARG A 87 0.17 -0.05 -16.87
C ARG A 87 1.58 0.06 -17.44
N THR A 88 2.58 0.35 -16.62
CA THR A 88 3.99 0.43 -17.04
C THR A 88 4.45 -0.88 -17.67
N ARG A 89 4.17 -2.03 -17.05
CA ARG A 89 4.49 -3.35 -17.62
C ARG A 89 3.84 -3.61 -18.97
N SER A 90 2.59 -3.17 -19.14
CA SER A 90 1.88 -3.29 -20.42
C SER A 90 2.53 -2.44 -21.50
N THR A 91 2.86 -1.18 -21.19
CA THR A 91 3.63 -0.29 -22.08
C THR A 91 4.99 -0.89 -22.43
N LEU A 92 5.69 -1.45 -21.45
CA LEU A 92 7.02 -2.03 -21.61
C LEU A 92 7.01 -3.24 -22.57
N LYS A 93 5.93 -4.03 -22.57
CA LYS A 93 5.73 -5.11 -23.56
C LYS A 93 5.67 -4.56 -24.99
N VAL A 94 4.97 -3.45 -25.21
CA VAL A 94 4.88 -2.78 -26.51
C VAL A 94 6.24 -2.19 -26.90
N VAL A 95 6.88 -1.45 -25.99
CA VAL A 95 8.19 -0.83 -26.23
C VAL A 95 9.26 -1.88 -26.58
N ARG A 96 9.30 -3.03 -25.89
CA ARG A 96 10.21 -4.14 -26.23
C ARG A 96 9.95 -4.70 -27.64
N LYS A 97 8.68 -4.85 -28.03
CA LYS A 97 8.32 -5.32 -29.37
C LYS A 97 8.76 -4.32 -30.44
N ASP A 98 8.52 -3.04 -30.22
CA ASP A 98 8.93 -1.95 -31.11
C ASP A 98 10.45 -1.85 -31.22
N HIS A 99 11.16 -1.97 -30.10
CA HIS A 99 12.62 -1.98 -30.07
C HIS A 99 13.18 -3.13 -30.91
N ALA A 100 12.69 -4.36 -30.69
CA ALA A 100 13.12 -5.52 -31.46
C ALA A 100 12.81 -5.39 -32.97
N ALA A 101 11.69 -4.73 -33.33
CA ALA A 101 11.38 -4.43 -34.72
C ALA A 101 12.33 -3.40 -35.32
N ALA A 102 12.66 -2.34 -34.58
CA ALA A 102 13.65 -1.34 -35.00
C ALA A 102 15.04 -1.95 -35.17
N GLU A 103 15.47 -2.84 -34.27
CA GLU A 103 16.73 -3.58 -34.38
C GLU A 103 16.77 -4.46 -35.64
N ARG A 104 15.67 -5.17 -35.94
CA ARG A 104 15.57 -5.98 -37.17
C ARG A 104 15.69 -5.10 -38.42
N ALA A 105 14.97 -4.00 -38.47
CA ALA A 105 15.04 -3.05 -39.58
C ALA A 105 16.47 -2.51 -39.75
N GLN A 106 17.10 -2.05 -38.66
CA GLN A 106 18.48 -1.55 -38.68
C GLN A 106 19.44 -2.61 -39.23
N ARG A 107 19.32 -3.87 -38.80
CA ARG A 107 20.17 -4.96 -39.30
C ARG A 107 19.96 -5.22 -40.80
N ILE A 108 18.73 -5.13 -41.29
CA ILE A 108 18.44 -5.31 -42.72
C ILE A 108 19.07 -4.19 -43.54
N HIS A 109 18.84 -2.93 -43.19
CA HIS A 109 19.43 -1.79 -43.92
C HIS A 109 20.96 -1.80 -43.83
N LYS A 110 21.52 -2.15 -42.67
CA LYS A 110 22.97 -2.26 -42.49
C LYS A 110 23.56 -3.32 -43.42
N LYS A 111 22.99 -4.53 -43.45
CA LYS A 111 23.46 -5.61 -44.35
C LYS A 111 23.35 -5.22 -45.82
N ARG A 112 22.25 -4.57 -46.22
CA ARG A 112 22.10 -4.07 -47.59
C ARG A 112 23.18 -3.06 -47.94
N MET A 113 23.47 -2.12 -47.05
CA MET A 113 24.52 -1.12 -47.25
C MET A 113 25.92 -1.75 -47.27
N GLU A 114 26.20 -2.71 -46.39
CA GLU A 114 27.44 -3.49 -46.38
C GLU A 114 27.63 -4.23 -47.72
N SER A 115 26.59 -4.91 -48.22
CA SER A 115 26.64 -5.57 -49.55
C SER A 115 26.85 -4.58 -50.69
N ARG A 116 26.21 -3.40 -50.64
CA ARG A 116 26.38 -2.36 -51.65
C ARG A 116 27.81 -1.82 -51.69
N ILE A 117 28.39 -1.55 -50.52
CA ILE A 117 29.78 -1.08 -50.37
C ILE A 117 30.75 -2.16 -50.89
N LEU A 118 30.51 -3.44 -50.56
CA LEU A 118 31.33 -4.54 -51.05
C LEU A 118 31.29 -4.65 -52.58
N ALA A 119 30.09 -4.63 -53.17
CA ALA A 119 29.94 -4.66 -54.63
C ALA A 119 30.62 -3.47 -55.31
N GLN A 120 30.56 -2.29 -54.69
CA GLN A 120 31.27 -1.11 -55.19
C GLN A 120 32.79 -1.30 -55.15
N TRP A 121 33.32 -1.86 -54.07
CA TRP A 121 34.74 -2.15 -53.93
C TRP A 121 35.22 -3.22 -54.93
N GLU A 122 34.47 -4.31 -55.10
CA GLU A 122 34.77 -5.38 -56.08
C GLU A 122 34.77 -4.86 -57.52
N ALA A 123 33.93 -3.88 -57.83
CA ALA A 123 33.88 -3.21 -59.13
C ALA A 123 35.02 -2.21 -59.37
N GLY A 124 35.94 -2.02 -58.41
CA GLY A 124 37.02 -1.03 -58.50
C GLY A 124 36.63 0.38 -58.03
N ASN A 125 35.45 0.53 -57.42
CA ASN A 125 34.89 1.79 -56.92
C ASN A 125 34.87 2.92 -57.96
N PRO A 126 34.38 2.69 -59.19
CA PRO A 126 34.33 3.73 -60.20
C PRO A 126 33.38 4.83 -59.75
N SER A 127 33.77 6.08 -59.99
CA SER A 127 32.85 7.19 -59.73
C SER A 127 31.68 7.15 -60.72
N TYR A 128 30.51 7.68 -60.33
CA TYR A 128 29.38 7.80 -61.26
C TYR A 128 29.77 8.56 -62.54
N LEU A 129 30.62 9.58 -62.44
CA LEU A 129 31.12 10.33 -63.59
C LEU A 129 32.04 9.48 -64.48
N GLU A 130 32.87 8.62 -63.90
CA GLU A 130 33.74 7.69 -64.63
C GLU A 130 32.95 6.64 -65.41
N VAL A 131 31.84 6.15 -64.86
CA VAL A 131 30.93 5.23 -65.57
C VAL A 131 30.34 5.90 -66.83
N LEU A 132 30.01 7.18 -66.76
CA LEU A 132 29.48 7.96 -67.88
C LEU A 132 30.56 8.30 -68.92
N LEU A 133 31.76 8.68 -68.49
CA LEU A 133 32.87 9.04 -69.38
C LEU A 133 33.47 7.86 -70.13
N ASN A 134 33.23 6.63 -69.67
CA ASN A 134 33.64 5.39 -70.35
C ASN A 134 32.64 4.92 -71.44
N ALA A 135 31.60 5.71 -71.75
CA ALA A 135 30.64 5.37 -72.80
C ALA A 135 31.29 5.39 -74.21
N THR A 136 30.96 4.39 -75.02
CA THR A 136 31.54 4.17 -76.36
C THR A 136 30.70 4.79 -77.49
N THR A 137 29.40 5.02 -77.24
CA THR A 137 28.47 5.63 -78.18
C THR A 137 27.49 6.56 -77.44
N PHE A 138 26.80 7.43 -78.17
CA PHE A 138 25.78 8.30 -77.56
C PHE A 138 24.61 7.51 -76.96
N ALA A 139 24.19 6.40 -77.60
CA ALA A 139 23.16 5.52 -77.06
C ALA A 139 23.62 4.82 -75.76
N ASP A 140 24.86 4.32 -75.73
CA ASP A 140 25.51 3.75 -74.54
C ASP A 140 25.63 4.80 -73.41
N PHE A 141 25.93 6.05 -73.75
CA PHE A 141 25.93 7.16 -72.79
C PHE A 141 24.55 7.40 -72.17
N THR A 142 23.48 7.44 -72.98
CA THR A 142 22.12 7.68 -72.46
C THR A 142 21.64 6.54 -71.56
N GLU A 143 21.93 5.28 -71.91
CA GLU A 143 21.57 4.12 -71.09
C GLU A 143 22.35 4.09 -69.77
N ARG A 144 23.66 4.38 -69.81
CA ARG A 144 24.48 4.51 -68.59
C ARG A 144 24.04 5.67 -67.70
N ALA A 145 23.62 6.79 -68.28
CA ALA A 145 23.10 7.93 -67.54
C ALA A 145 21.87 7.57 -66.71
N GLU A 146 20.88 6.94 -67.35
CA GLU A 146 19.65 6.49 -66.69
C GLU A 146 19.96 5.44 -65.59
N MET A 147 20.79 4.43 -65.88
CA MET A 147 21.17 3.42 -64.88
C MET A 147 21.94 4.03 -63.70
N THR A 148 22.85 4.96 -63.97
CA THR A 148 23.65 5.63 -62.93
C THR A 148 22.79 6.48 -62.01
N GLU A 149 21.81 7.19 -62.57
CA GLU A 149 20.82 7.95 -61.79
C GLU A 149 20.03 7.03 -60.86
N ILE A 150 19.46 5.94 -61.38
CA ILE A 150 18.70 4.96 -60.58
C ILE A 150 19.54 4.35 -59.44
N ILE A 151 20.83 4.05 -59.71
CA ILE A 151 21.74 3.51 -58.69
C ILE A 151 22.03 4.57 -57.62
N ALA A 152 22.34 5.80 -58.03
CA ALA A 152 22.64 6.90 -57.12
C ALA A 152 21.45 7.22 -56.19
N GLU A 153 20.23 7.25 -56.73
CA GLU A 153 19.01 7.42 -55.95
C GLU A 153 18.83 6.28 -54.94
N ARG A 154 18.96 5.03 -55.37
CA ARG A 154 18.83 3.86 -54.49
C ARG A 154 19.86 3.84 -53.36
N ASP A 155 21.10 4.23 -53.65
CA ASP A 155 22.16 4.31 -52.64
C ASP A 155 21.91 5.43 -51.64
N HIS A 156 21.42 6.57 -52.14
CA HIS A 156 20.99 7.68 -51.28
C HIS A 156 19.86 7.22 -50.34
N ASP A 157 18.81 6.60 -50.88
CA ASP A 157 17.67 6.11 -50.11
C ASP A 157 18.09 5.05 -49.09
N LEU A 158 18.97 4.12 -49.46
CA LEU A 158 19.47 3.10 -48.55
C LEU A 158 20.25 3.71 -47.38
N LEU A 159 21.08 4.72 -47.64
CA LEU A 159 21.80 5.45 -46.59
C LEU A 159 20.83 6.26 -45.72
N ALA A 160 19.86 6.95 -46.33
CA ALA A 160 18.84 7.72 -45.63
C ALA A 160 18.01 6.83 -44.70
N ASP A 161 17.58 5.68 -45.18
CA ASP A 161 16.90 4.65 -44.40
C ASP A 161 17.77 4.16 -43.24
N LEU A 162 19.03 3.81 -43.50
CA LEU A 162 19.96 3.34 -42.47
C LEU A 162 20.15 4.36 -41.34
N LEU A 163 20.28 5.64 -41.69
CA LEU A 163 20.39 6.74 -40.73
C LEU A 163 19.08 6.93 -39.96
N ALA A 164 17.94 6.91 -40.65
CA ALA A 164 16.62 7.04 -40.04
C ALA A 164 16.33 5.90 -39.06
N THR A 165 16.63 4.64 -39.44
CA THR A 165 16.45 3.48 -38.60
C THR A 165 17.40 3.49 -37.40
N SER A 166 18.62 4.02 -37.55
CA SER A 166 19.59 4.14 -36.45
C SER A 166 19.12 5.14 -35.41
N ARG A 167 18.66 6.31 -35.85
CA ARG A 167 18.06 7.32 -34.96
C ARG A 167 16.80 6.79 -34.26
N ARG A 168 15.95 6.03 -34.97
CA ARG A 168 14.75 5.41 -34.39
C ARG A 168 15.11 4.36 -33.34
N LEU A 169 16.12 3.52 -33.62
CA LEU A 169 16.60 2.51 -32.68
C LEU A 169 17.13 3.17 -31.40
N ALA A 170 17.98 4.20 -31.51
CA ALA A 170 18.49 4.93 -30.36
C ALA A 170 17.37 5.52 -29.48
N ARG A 171 16.35 6.13 -30.10
CA ARG A 171 15.18 6.64 -29.36
C ARG A 171 14.38 5.53 -28.65
N LYS A 172 14.19 4.38 -29.31
CA LYS A 172 13.47 3.24 -28.75
C LYS A 172 14.25 2.57 -27.60
N GLN A 173 15.58 2.51 -27.71
CA GLN A 173 16.46 2.03 -26.63
C GLN A 173 16.38 2.94 -25.41
N ALA A 174 16.49 4.27 -25.61
CA ALA A 174 16.36 5.23 -24.51
C ALA A 174 14.99 5.13 -23.80
N LEU A 175 13.90 5.02 -24.58
CA LEU A 175 12.56 4.83 -24.02
C LEU A 175 12.43 3.49 -23.27
N LEU A 176 13.05 2.42 -23.78
CA LEU A 176 13.05 1.12 -23.11
C LEU A 176 13.73 1.21 -21.75
N GLU A 177 14.94 1.80 -21.70
CA GLU A 177 15.68 1.98 -20.45
C GLU A 177 14.93 2.86 -19.44
N GLU A 178 14.31 3.95 -19.91
CA GLU A 178 13.47 4.81 -19.08
C GLU A 178 12.33 4.00 -18.45
N LYS A 179 11.60 3.22 -19.25
CA LYS A 179 10.46 2.43 -18.76
C LYS A 179 10.90 1.28 -17.85
N GLU A 180 12.07 0.70 -18.07
CA GLU A 180 12.63 -0.33 -17.18
C GLU A 180 13.03 0.23 -15.82
N ARG A 181 13.60 1.45 -15.77
CA ARG A 181 13.86 2.17 -14.52
C ARG A 181 12.56 2.50 -13.79
N GLU A 182 11.58 3.04 -14.51
CA GLU A 182 10.25 3.35 -13.96
C GLU A 182 9.58 2.09 -13.37
N GLU A 183 9.66 0.94 -14.07
CA GLU A 183 9.13 -0.32 -13.55
C GLU A 183 9.83 -0.76 -12.26
N ALA A 184 11.15 -0.63 -12.19
CA ALA A 184 11.93 -1.00 -11.01
C ALA A 184 11.57 -0.14 -9.79
N GLU A 185 11.42 1.17 -9.97
CA GLU A 185 10.99 2.10 -8.94
C GLU A 185 9.58 1.79 -8.45
N GLN A 186 8.63 1.56 -9.37
CA GLN A 186 7.25 1.19 -9.05
C GLN A 186 7.16 -0.17 -8.34
N ARG A 187 8.02 -1.14 -8.68
CA ARG A 187 8.12 -2.40 -7.94
C ARG A 187 8.58 -2.17 -6.50
N ALA A 188 9.55 -1.29 -6.30
CA ALA A 188 10.02 -0.93 -4.96
C ALA A 188 8.92 -0.21 -4.16
N GLU A 189 8.18 0.70 -4.80
CA GLU A 189 7.02 1.37 -4.22
C GLU A 189 5.95 0.37 -3.78
N VAL A 190 5.51 -0.54 -4.66
CA VAL A 190 4.52 -1.58 -4.32
C VAL A 190 4.98 -2.43 -3.14
N ARG A 191 6.29 -2.74 -3.05
CA ARG A 191 6.83 -3.48 -1.90
C ARG A 191 6.72 -2.67 -0.60
N ARG A 192 7.01 -1.36 -0.63
CA ARG A 192 6.85 -0.48 0.54
C ARG A 192 5.39 -0.40 0.98
N GLU A 193 4.47 -0.16 0.05
CA GLU A 193 3.04 -0.07 0.34
C GLU A 193 2.49 -1.40 0.89
N ARG A 194 2.93 -2.55 0.36
CA ARG A 194 2.57 -3.87 0.92
C ARG A 194 3.02 -4.03 2.37
N ASN A 195 4.24 -3.61 2.68
CA ASN A 195 4.76 -3.67 4.05
C ASN A 195 3.97 -2.74 4.97
N GLU A 196 3.61 -1.54 4.51
CA GLU A 196 2.79 -0.62 5.27
C GLU A 196 1.40 -1.20 5.56
N VAL A 197 0.73 -1.76 4.54
CA VAL A 197 -0.55 -2.47 4.73
C VAL A 197 -0.43 -3.59 5.75
N ALA A 198 0.64 -4.39 5.70
CA ALA A 198 0.86 -5.47 6.67
C ALA A 198 1.00 -4.93 8.11
N ILE A 199 1.74 -3.84 8.30
CA ILE A 199 1.90 -3.18 9.60
C ILE A 199 0.55 -2.64 10.10
N LYS A 200 -0.18 -1.91 9.25
CA LYS A 200 -1.48 -1.32 9.61
C LYS A 200 -2.53 -2.39 9.89
N ALA A 201 -2.51 -3.51 9.15
CA ALA A 201 -3.41 -4.64 9.37
C ALA A 201 -3.16 -5.28 10.74
N GLU A 202 -1.89 -5.48 11.11
CA GLU A 202 -1.53 -6.00 12.43
C GLU A 202 -1.94 -5.04 13.56
N VAL A 203 -1.75 -3.73 13.37
CA VAL A 203 -2.22 -2.72 14.34
C VAL A 203 -3.74 -2.79 14.48
N ALA A 204 -4.49 -2.80 13.38
CA ALA A 204 -5.94 -2.88 13.40
C ALA A 204 -6.41 -4.18 14.10
N ARG A 205 -5.79 -5.32 13.78
CA ARG A 205 -6.07 -6.61 14.42
C ARG A 205 -5.87 -6.56 15.93
N ARG A 206 -4.72 -6.07 16.41
CA ARG A 206 -4.45 -5.92 17.85
C ARG A 206 -5.44 -4.98 18.53
N ARG A 207 -5.89 -3.93 17.84
CA ARG A 207 -6.91 -3.02 18.36
C ARG A 207 -8.29 -3.69 18.46
N VAL A 208 -8.65 -4.56 17.53
CA VAL A 208 -9.88 -5.39 17.64
C VAL A 208 -9.79 -6.31 18.84
N GLU A 209 -8.68 -7.03 18.99
CA GLU A 209 -8.45 -7.96 20.11
C GLU A 209 -8.50 -7.22 21.46
N ALA A 210 -7.82 -6.07 21.57
CA ALA A 210 -7.86 -5.21 22.75
C ALA A 210 -9.27 -4.69 23.02
N ALA A 211 -9.96 -4.14 22.01
CA ALA A 211 -11.32 -3.63 22.17
C ALA A 211 -12.32 -4.70 22.62
N ASN A 212 -12.19 -5.94 22.14
CA ASN A 212 -13.03 -7.06 22.56
C ASN A 212 -12.75 -7.47 24.02
N LYS A 213 -11.48 -7.50 24.42
CA LYS A 213 -11.10 -7.80 25.80
C LYS A 213 -11.58 -6.71 26.76
N ASP A 214 -11.35 -5.44 26.40
CA ASP A 214 -11.78 -4.28 27.18
C ASP A 214 -13.33 -4.26 27.28
N ARG A 215 -14.04 -4.63 26.21
CA ARG A 215 -15.51 -4.76 26.24
C ARG A 215 -15.97 -5.85 27.19
N ALA A 216 -15.40 -7.05 27.12
CA ALA A 216 -15.79 -8.18 27.97
C ALA A 216 -15.44 -7.94 29.44
N GLU A 217 -14.36 -7.23 29.73
CA GLU A 217 -14.00 -6.79 31.08
C GLU A 217 -14.97 -5.72 31.59
N ALA A 218 -15.25 -4.70 30.77
CA ALA A 218 -16.22 -3.67 31.07
C ALA A 218 -17.63 -4.21 31.33
N GLU A 219 -18.11 -5.16 30.52
CA GLU A 219 -19.41 -5.82 30.69
C GLU A 219 -19.48 -6.59 32.03
N ARG A 220 -18.41 -7.31 32.40
CA ARG A 220 -18.32 -8.02 33.68
C ARG A 220 -18.32 -7.06 34.87
N GLN A 221 -17.55 -5.98 34.79
CA GLN A 221 -17.51 -4.95 35.82
C GLN A 221 -18.87 -4.25 35.96
N LEU A 222 -19.52 -3.92 34.85
CA LEU A 222 -20.85 -3.30 34.83
C LEU A 222 -21.90 -4.21 35.50
N ALA A 223 -21.90 -5.50 35.17
CA ALA A 223 -22.82 -6.48 35.77
C ALA A 223 -22.61 -6.61 37.29
N ALA A 224 -21.36 -6.75 37.73
CA ALA A 224 -21.03 -6.82 39.17
C ALA A 224 -21.43 -5.53 39.91
N MET A 225 -21.31 -4.38 39.25
CA MET A 225 -21.70 -3.09 39.78
C MET A 225 -23.21 -2.89 39.87
N GLU A 226 -23.96 -3.36 38.88
CA GLU A 226 -25.42 -3.37 38.90
C GLU A 226 -25.98 -4.29 39.98
N GLU A 227 -25.33 -5.42 40.23
CA GLU A 227 -25.68 -6.33 41.32
C GLU A 227 -25.40 -5.69 42.68
N ALA A 228 -24.21 -5.12 42.88
CA ALA A 228 -23.87 -4.39 44.10
C ALA A 228 -24.82 -3.20 44.36
N SER A 229 -25.21 -2.47 43.31
CA SER A 229 -26.19 -1.38 43.41
C SER A 229 -27.55 -1.88 43.89
N ARG A 230 -28.03 -3.01 43.34
CA ARG A 230 -29.29 -3.66 43.74
C ARG A 230 -29.27 -4.12 45.20
N GLU A 231 -28.19 -4.73 45.65
CA GLU A 231 -28.03 -5.13 47.06
C GLU A 231 -28.11 -3.93 48.00
N ILE A 232 -27.43 -2.85 47.66
CA ILE A 232 -27.43 -1.59 48.42
C ILE A 232 -28.85 -0.98 48.47
N GLU A 233 -29.58 -0.97 47.37
CA GLU A 233 -30.96 -0.48 47.32
C GLU A 233 -31.91 -1.34 48.17
N ALA A 234 -31.74 -2.67 48.17
CA ALA A 234 -32.49 -3.58 49.03
C ALA A 234 -32.17 -3.35 50.52
N MET A 235 -30.91 -3.07 50.86
CA MET A 235 -30.50 -2.72 52.22
C MET A 235 -31.13 -1.40 52.69
N LEU A 236 -31.16 -0.37 51.83
CA LEU A 236 -31.83 0.90 52.12
C LEU A 236 -33.33 0.71 52.37
N ALA A 237 -34.01 -0.09 51.54
CA ALA A 237 -35.42 -0.38 51.70
C ALA A 237 -35.74 -1.11 53.03
N ARG A 238 -34.85 -1.98 53.51
CA ARG A 238 -34.98 -2.63 54.84
C ARG A 238 -34.74 -1.69 56.00
N ILE A 239 -33.92 -0.66 55.81
CA ILE A 239 -33.58 0.35 56.82
C ILE A 239 -34.69 1.42 56.97
N GLN A 240 -35.45 1.67 55.91
CA GLN A 240 -36.53 2.67 55.87
C GLN A 240 -37.90 2.11 56.29
N ARG A 241 -38.04 0.79 56.49
CA ARG A 241 -39.20 0.15 57.14
C ARG A 241 -38.96 0.03 58.64
#